data_AF-A0A0K0DKH8-F1
#
_entry.id   AF-A0A0K0DKH8-F1
#
_cell.length_a   1.000
_cell.length_b   1.000
_cell.length_c   1.000
_cell.angle_alpha   90.00
_cell.angle_beta   90.00
_cell.angle_gamma   90.00
#
_symmetry.space_group_name_H-M   'P 1'
#
loop_
_entity.id
_entity.type
_entity.pdbx_description
1 polymer ?
#
loop_
_entity_poly.entity_id
_entity_poly.type
_entity_poly.pdbx_seq_one_letter_code
_entity_poly.pdbx_strand_id
1 'polypeptide(L)'
;MAGYLPACVIDNGTGYTKLGYAGNCEPQFIIPSAIAVRDKMSSSNAAALRWNTSTGGRIDDLDFFIGDEALSPGAANYSAKYPIRHGIVEDWDLMERFWEQCIFKYLRAEPEDHFFLLTEPPLNTPENREYTAEIMFESFNVPGLYIAVQAVLALAASWPSRQGKGRPLTGLVTYSILLLLVVDSGDGVTHCIPVAEGYVIGSCIKHIPIAGRDITYFIQQILRDREPSIPSDQSYEVAKAIKERHCYVCPDILKEFIKYDTDSAKWLKTYHGINNITKKEFVVDVGYERFLGPEIFFHPESFHIFEFFFNLYRHVVSSLYPFQFANSDFTTPISEIIDTVIQQCPIDVRRGLYENIVLSGGSTMFKDFARKLHRDIKRISENRLATSEALSGGQLKPKPIEVQVISHKMQRYAVWFGGSMLASTNIIQRDVTIRGDLAAIRSGRFCIICSGTLIRPSSKKFSKGVTLFPVHIGDHVMIEEGCVISAAQICSFVHIGARSVIGGSAVLKECCRVLPGSVVAADSVFPPYSTIAGNPARIIGQEPECTEDLMTEATKQYYDNFLPYNLPKPSFA
;
A
#
# COMPACT_ATOMS: atom_id res chain seq x y z
N MET A 1 24.43 -9.99 -23.90
CA MET A 1 23.59 -10.72 -22.94
C MET A 1 23.17 -9.73 -21.87
N ALA A 2 21.97 -9.17 -21.98
CA ALA A 2 21.33 -8.44 -20.91
C ALA A 2 19.90 -8.97 -20.88
N GLY A 3 19.57 -9.74 -19.85
CA GLY A 3 18.18 -10.10 -19.57
C GLY A 3 17.42 -8.87 -19.13
N TYR A 4 16.09 -8.91 -19.21
CA TYR A 4 15.22 -7.83 -18.75
C TYR A 4 15.50 -7.59 -17.28
N LEU A 5 15.76 -6.34 -16.94
CA LEU A 5 16.08 -5.95 -15.58
C LEU A 5 14.78 -5.93 -14.76
N PRO A 6 14.84 -6.23 -13.44
CA PRO A 6 13.63 -6.27 -12.61
C PRO A 6 12.92 -4.92 -12.63
N ALA A 7 11.58 -4.94 -12.58
CA ALA A 7 10.78 -3.72 -12.55
C ALA A 7 11.13 -2.86 -11.32
N CYS A 8 11.07 -1.53 -11.49
CA CYS A 8 11.26 -0.56 -10.41
C CYS A 8 9.94 -0.37 -9.66
N VAL A 9 9.98 -0.47 -8.33
CA VAL A 9 8.81 -0.31 -7.45
C VAL A 9 9.05 0.90 -6.56
N ILE A 10 8.19 1.92 -6.65
CA ILE A 10 8.27 3.15 -5.87
C ILE A 10 6.93 3.40 -5.15
N ASP A 11 6.95 3.26 -3.82
CA ASP A 11 5.85 3.63 -2.92
C ASP A 11 6.02 5.08 -2.46
N ASN A 12 5.22 5.98 -3.04
CA ASN A 12 5.23 7.41 -2.73
C ASN A 12 4.36 7.68 -1.49
N GLY A 13 5.01 7.91 -0.34
CA GLY A 13 4.33 8.26 0.90
C GLY A 13 4.42 9.75 1.24
N THR A 14 3.56 10.23 2.15
CA THR A 14 3.62 11.63 2.63
C THR A 14 4.88 11.94 3.44
N GLY A 15 5.36 10.97 4.22
CA GLY A 15 6.57 11.15 5.03
C GLY A 15 7.80 10.44 4.46
N TYR A 16 7.59 9.26 3.86
CA TYR A 16 8.66 8.39 3.39
C TYR A 16 8.31 7.76 2.04
N THR A 17 9.24 7.87 1.10
CA THR A 17 9.22 7.15 -0.17
C THR A 17 10.05 5.89 -0.01
N LYS A 18 9.50 4.74 -0.38
CA LYS A 18 10.23 3.46 -0.40
C LYS A 18 10.41 3.05 -1.84
N LEU A 19 11.63 2.75 -2.22
CA LEU A 19 11.99 2.45 -3.60
C LEU A 19 12.97 1.28 -3.67
N GLY A 20 12.80 0.47 -4.71
CA GLY A 20 13.70 -0.62 -5.02
C GLY A 20 13.19 -1.49 -6.16
N TYR A 21 13.91 -2.55 -6.47
CA TYR A 21 13.53 -3.49 -7.53
C TYR A 21 12.57 -4.57 -7.04
N ALA A 22 11.65 -4.97 -7.93
CA ALA A 22 10.73 -6.09 -7.75
C ALA A 22 11.48 -7.41 -7.51
N GLY A 23 10.84 -8.31 -6.77
CA GLY A 23 11.42 -9.60 -6.33
C GLY A 23 12.18 -9.52 -5.00
N ASN A 24 12.62 -8.34 -4.60
CA ASN A 24 13.21 -8.15 -3.26
C ASN A 24 12.13 -8.16 -2.16
N CYS A 25 12.49 -8.70 -1.00
CA CYS A 25 11.60 -8.73 0.16
C CYS A 25 11.47 -7.36 0.85
N GLU A 26 12.52 -6.54 0.84
CA GLU A 26 12.54 -5.22 1.48
C GLU A 26 12.92 -4.14 0.45
N PRO A 27 12.43 -2.90 0.60
CA PRO A 27 12.87 -1.80 -0.24
C PRO A 27 14.37 -1.56 -0.04
N GLN A 28 15.06 -1.23 -1.12
CA GLN A 28 16.50 -0.96 -1.07
C GLN A 28 16.78 0.38 -0.39
N PHE A 29 15.88 1.35 -0.57
CA PHE A 29 15.97 2.65 0.05
C PHE A 29 14.61 3.05 0.64
N ILE A 30 14.65 3.63 1.83
CA ILE A 30 13.52 4.29 2.48
C ILE A 30 14.01 5.70 2.80
N ILE A 31 13.58 6.68 2.01
CA ILE A 31 14.03 8.06 2.12
C ILE A 31 12.87 8.97 2.54
N PRO A 32 13.12 10.05 3.32
CA PRO A 32 12.14 11.10 3.52
C PRO A 32 11.60 11.62 2.18
N SER A 33 10.30 11.82 2.08
CA SER A 33 9.65 12.39 0.89
C SER A 33 9.78 13.93 0.89
N ALA A 34 11.03 14.39 1.00
CA ALA A 34 11.40 15.79 1.09
C ALA A 34 12.40 16.13 -0.03
N ILE A 35 12.27 17.32 -0.58
CA ILE A 35 13.17 17.90 -1.58
C ILE A 35 13.64 19.27 -1.08
N ALA A 36 14.94 19.51 -1.10
CA ALA A 36 15.56 20.77 -0.74
C ALA A 36 15.95 21.52 -2.01
N VAL A 37 15.31 22.66 -2.24
CA VAL A 37 15.52 23.51 -3.42
C VAL A 37 16.03 24.88 -3.00
N ARG A 38 16.80 25.56 -3.84
CA ARG A 38 17.11 26.99 -3.61
C ARG A 38 15.87 27.82 -3.89
N ASP A 39 15.49 28.69 -2.96
CA ASP A 39 14.45 29.66 -3.23
C ASP A 39 14.96 30.67 -4.26
N LYS A 40 14.19 30.88 -5.34
CA LYS A 40 14.45 31.94 -6.31
C LYS A 40 14.31 33.28 -5.57
N MET A 41 15.43 33.87 -5.17
CA MET A 41 15.44 35.13 -4.43
C MET A 41 14.67 36.20 -5.23
N SER A 42 13.59 36.74 -4.66
CA SER A 42 12.88 37.91 -5.20
C SER A 42 13.76 39.15 -5.03
N SER A 43 14.86 39.22 -5.78
CA SER A 43 15.77 40.34 -5.76
C SER A 43 15.08 41.52 -6.44
N SER A 44 14.75 42.55 -5.66
CA SER A 44 14.26 43.87 -6.08
C SER A 44 15.26 44.68 -6.92
N ASN A 45 16.19 44.02 -7.63
CA ASN A 45 17.17 44.62 -8.53
C ASN A 45 17.36 43.72 -9.77
N ALA A 46 16.30 43.62 -10.58
CA ALA A 46 16.27 42.85 -11.82
C ALA A 46 17.11 43.45 -12.98
N ALA A 47 17.89 44.52 -12.73
CA ALA A 47 18.60 45.25 -13.79
C ALA A 47 20.09 44.88 -13.93
N ALA A 48 20.72 44.24 -12.94
CA ALA A 48 22.18 44.01 -12.94
C ALA A 48 22.63 42.61 -13.42
N LEU A 49 21.71 41.69 -13.72
CA LEU A 49 22.03 40.31 -14.10
C LEU A 49 21.62 39.95 -15.55
N ARG A 50 21.65 40.92 -16.47
CA ARG A 50 21.28 40.73 -17.89
C ARG A 50 22.43 40.36 -18.83
N TRP A 51 23.64 40.09 -18.34
CA TRP A 51 24.80 39.78 -19.19
C TRP A 51 25.34 38.34 -19.09
N ASN A 52 24.55 37.37 -18.64
CA ASN A 52 25.00 35.98 -18.69
C ASN A 52 23.89 34.94 -18.85
N THR A 53 22.88 35.26 -19.66
CA THR A 53 21.69 34.41 -19.84
C THR A 53 21.63 33.84 -21.25
N SER A 54 22.42 32.80 -21.50
CA SER A 54 22.15 31.85 -22.58
C SER A 54 22.35 30.38 -22.19
N THR A 55 22.80 30.08 -20.96
CA THR A 55 22.99 28.69 -20.48
C THR A 55 22.64 28.44 -19.01
N GLY A 56 22.39 29.48 -18.19
CA GLY A 56 22.24 29.34 -16.73
C GLY A 56 20.89 28.80 -16.23
N GLY A 57 19.81 28.95 -17.01
CA GLY A 57 18.47 28.55 -16.55
C GLY A 57 18.24 27.04 -16.40
N ARG A 58 19.03 26.20 -17.10
CA ARG A 58 18.90 24.73 -17.05
C ARG A 58 19.70 24.07 -15.91
N ILE A 59 20.69 24.76 -15.33
CA ILE A 59 21.57 24.20 -14.30
C ILE A 59 21.01 24.48 -12.89
N ASP A 60 20.37 25.63 -12.70
CA ASP A 60 19.74 25.98 -11.42
C ASP A 60 18.61 25.01 -11.04
N ASP A 61 17.95 24.39 -12.03
CA ASP A 61 16.91 23.39 -11.79
C ASP A 61 17.45 22.02 -11.36
N LEU A 62 18.75 21.75 -11.58
CA LEU A 62 19.45 20.52 -11.18
C LEU A 62 20.09 20.61 -9.78
N ASP A 63 20.14 21.81 -9.20
CA ASP A 63 20.73 22.06 -7.88
C ASP A 63 19.70 21.84 -6.76
N PHE A 64 19.42 20.57 -6.49
CA PHE A 64 18.54 20.14 -5.40
C PHE A 64 19.01 18.83 -4.75
N PHE A 65 18.55 18.60 -3.52
CA PHE A 65 18.78 17.36 -2.78
C PHE A 65 17.45 16.73 -2.42
N ILE A 66 17.38 15.40 -2.32
CA ILE A 66 16.20 14.69 -1.83
C ILE A 66 16.54 13.81 -0.64
N GLY A 67 15.53 13.35 0.10
CA GLY A 67 15.70 12.37 1.16
C GLY A 67 16.46 12.93 2.37
N ASP A 68 17.32 12.11 2.96
CA ASP A 68 18.08 12.50 4.16
C ASP A 68 19.08 13.63 3.86
N GLU A 69 19.58 13.73 2.63
CA GLU A 69 20.48 14.81 2.21
C GLU A 69 19.76 16.17 2.21
N ALA A 70 18.48 16.18 1.85
CA ALA A 70 17.63 17.37 1.89
C ALA A 70 17.41 17.90 3.31
N LEU A 71 17.49 17.04 4.31
CA LEU A 71 17.32 17.39 5.73
C LEU A 71 18.67 17.54 6.46
N SER A 72 19.78 17.31 5.76
CA SER A 72 21.12 17.36 6.32
C SER A 72 21.61 18.81 6.50
N PRO A 73 22.58 19.05 7.40
CA PRO A 73 23.22 20.36 7.52
C PRO A 73 23.88 20.86 6.22
N GLY A 74 24.20 19.96 5.28
CA GLY A 74 24.74 20.31 3.97
C GLY A 74 23.74 21.05 3.08
N ALA A 75 22.44 20.88 3.32
CA ALA A 75 21.35 21.57 2.65
C ALA A 75 20.88 22.83 3.41
N ALA A 76 21.64 23.35 4.38
CA ALA A 76 21.21 24.49 5.21
C ALA A 76 20.87 25.77 4.43
N ASN A 77 21.42 25.95 3.23
CA ASN A 77 21.11 27.08 2.33
C ASN A 77 19.91 26.81 1.41
N TYR A 78 19.23 25.68 1.56
CA TYR A 78 18.11 25.24 0.73
C TYR A 78 16.83 25.19 1.57
N SER A 79 15.70 25.39 0.89
CA SER A 79 14.37 25.34 1.47
C SER A 79 13.80 23.93 1.30
N ALA A 80 13.59 23.23 2.41
CA ALA A 80 13.01 21.88 2.42
C ALA A 80 11.50 21.95 2.16
N LYS A 81 11.06 21.31 1.08
CA LYS A 81 9.66 21.22 0.63
C LYS A 81 9.22 19.75 0.59
N TYR A 82 7.92 19.55 0.75
CA TYR A 82 7.28 18.23 0.74
C TYR A 82 6.24 18.22 -0.39
N PRO A 83 6.52 17.55 -1.52
CA PRO A 83 5.63 17.57 -2.70
C PRO A 83 4.33 16.79 -2.46
N ILE A 84 4.32 15.89 -1.48
CA ILE A 84 3.16 15.05 -1.14
C ILE A 84 2.57 15.52 0.19
N ARG A 85 1.28 15.85 0.20
CA ARG A 85 0.51 16.12 1.42
C ARG A 85 -0.72 15.22 1.49
N HIS A 86 -0.95 14.65 2.68
CA HIS A 86 -2.09 13.75 2.93
C HIS A 86 -2.23 12.61 1.90
N GLY A 87 -1.12 12.16 1.32
CA GLY A 87 -1.05 11.08 0.34
C GLY A 87 -1.16 11.53 -1.11
N ILE A 88 -1.48 12.80 -1.37
CA ILE A 88 -1.69 13.36 -2.72
C ILE A 88 -0.51 14.25 -3.10
N VAL A 89 -0.11 14.23 -4.37
CA VAL A 89 0.90 15.14 -4.92
C VAL A 89 0.26 16.52 -5.09
N GLU A 90 0.82 17.54 -4.44
CA GLU A 90 0.38 18.93 -4.59
C GLU A 90 1.26 19.72 -5.56
N ASP A 91 2.55 19.42 -5.61
CA ASP A 91 3.54 20.11 -6.43
C ASP A 91 4.21 19.12 -7.40
N TRP A 92 3.75 19.12 -8.65
CA TRP A 92 4.19 18.20 -9.70
C TRP A 92 5.61 18.50 -10.20
N ASP A 93 6.00 19.77 -10.26
CA ASP A 93 7.35 20.18 -10.66
C ASP A 93 8.40 19.62 -9.68
N LEU A 94 8.10 19.72 -8.37
CA LEU A 94 8.96 19.14 -7.34
C LEU A 94 8.91 17.61 -7.33
N MET A 95 7.76 17.01 -7.65
CA MET A 95 7.62 15.55 -7.70
C MET A 95 8.40 14.93 -8.86
N GLU A 96 8.41 15.56 -10.03
CA GLU A 96 9.20 15.14 -11.19
C GLU A 96 10.70 15.16 -10.86
N ARG A 97 11.21 16.26 -10.29
CA ARG A 97 12.59 16.36 -9.81
C ARG A 97 12.91 15.32 -8.75
N PHE A 98 11.96 15.04 -7.87
CA PHE A 98 12.12 14.02 -6.84
C PHE A 98 12.29 12.62 -7.47
N TRP A 99 11.49 12.28 -8.48
CA TRP A 99 11.62 11.02 -9.21
C TRP A 99 12.91 10.94 -10.03
N GLU A 100 13.39 12.04 -10.59
CA GLU A 100 14.66 12.11 -11.32
C GLU A 100 15.81 11.57 -10.43
N GLN A 101 15.98 12.09 -9.21
CA GLN A 101 17.01 11.57 -8.31
C GLN A 101 16.68 10.15 -7.81
N CYS A 102 15.42 9.79 -7.59
CA CYS A 102 15.07 8.41 -7.22
C CYS A 102 15.56 7.41 -8.28
N ILE A 103 15.37 7.71 -9.57
CA ILE A 103 15.74 6.84 -10.70
C ILE A 103 17.25 6.86 -10.92
N PHE A 104 17.83 8.03 -11.17
CA PHE A 104 19.21 8.13 -11.63
C PHE A 104 20.25 8.03 -10.50
N LYS A 105 19.95 8.55 -9.30
CA LYS A 105 20.90 8.58 -8.17
C LYS A 105 20.76 7.36 -7.26
N TYR A 106 19.54 7.03 -6.83
CA TYR A 106 19.30 5.94 -5.87
C TYR A 106 19.20 4.58 -6.55
N LEU A 107 18.21 4.38 -7.44
CA LEU A 107 18.04 3.10 -8.15
C LEU A 107 19.17 2.83 -9.13
N ARG A 108 19.73 3.89 -9.72
CA ARG A 108 20.72 3.82 -10.81
C ARG A 108 20.20 2.96 -11.96
N ALA A 109 18.92 3.14 -12.28
CA ALA A 109 18.24 2.47 -13.36
C ALA A 109 18.28 3.35 -14.60
N GLU A 110 18.46 2.74 -15.77
CA GLU A 110 18.12 3.37 -17.05
C GLU A 110 16.60 3.23 -17.24
N PRO A 111 15.81 4.31 -17.16
CA PRO A 111 14.35 4.18 -17.10
C PRO A 111 13.75 3.51 -18.35
N GLU A 112 14.40 3.61 -19.52
CA GLU A 112 14.00 2.96 -20.77
C GLU A 112 14.06 1.43 -20.72
N ASP A 113 14.88 0.86 -19.83
CA ASP A 113 15.09 -0.59 -19.70
C ASP A 113 14.18 -1.26 -18.65
N HIS A 114 13.41 -0.49 -17.88
CA HIS A 114 12.66 -0.99 -16.72
C HIS A 114 11.18 -0.62 -16.76
N PHE A 115 10.29 -1.58 -16.47
CA PHE A 115 8.91 -1.27 -16.12
C PHE A 115 8.84 -0.62 -14.73
N PHE A 116 7.89 0.29 -14.53
CA PHE A 116 7.68 0.96 -13.24
C PHE A 116 6.33 0.60 -12.63
N LEU A 117 6.34 0.27 -11.33
CA LEU A 117 5.17 0.20 -10.48
C LEU A 117 5.21 1.37 -9.50
N LEU A 118 4.29 2.31 -9.68
CA LEU A 118 4.08 3.43 -8.77
C LEU A 118 2.84 3.19 -7.93
N THR A 119 2.78 3.79 -6.74
CA THR A 119 1.63 3.67 -5.84
C THR A 119 0.83 4.95 -5.76
N GLU A 120 -0.48 4.83 -5.55
CA GLU A 120 -1.38 5.95 -5.31
C GLU A 120 -2.33 5.71 -4.11
N PRO A 121 -2.82 6.78 -3.46
CA PRO A 121 -3.87 6.66 -2.45
C PRO A 121 -5.22 6.25 -3.09
N PRO A 122 -6.17 5.68 -2.31
CA PRO A 122 -7.43 5.15 -2.84
C PRO A 122 -8.40 6.18 -3.42
N LEU A 123 -8.23 7.46 -3.12
CA LEU A 123 -9.06 8.57 -3.62
C LEU A 123 -8.26 9.52 -4.54
N ASN A 124 -7.24 8.99 -5.21
CA ASN A 124 -6.52 9.76 -6.21
C ASN A 124 -7.41 10.03 -7.43
N THR A 125 -7.34 11.24 -7.97
CA THR A 125 -8.16 11.61 -9.14
C THR A 125 -7.55 11.02 -10.42
N PRO A 126 -8.37 10.74 -11.46
CA PRO A 126 -7.83 10.25 -12.73
C PRO A 126 -6.87 11.25 -13.38
N GLU A 127 -7.05 12.56 -13.18
CA GLU A 127 -6.16 13.60 -13.69
C GLU A 127 -4.75 13.45 -13.09
N ASN A 128 -4.65 13.14 -11.80
CA ASN A 128 -3.35 12.87 -11.17
C ASN A 128 -2.66 11.62 -11.75
N ARG A 129 -3.43 10.62 -12.20
CA ARG A 129 -2.86 9.45 -12.89
C ARG A 129 -2.35 9.81 -14.28
N GLU A 130 -3.04 10.71 -14.99
CA GLU A 130 -2.60 11.24 -16.28
C GLU A 130 -1.29 12.02 -16.12
N TYR A 131 -1.19 12.94 -15.15
CA TYR A 131 0.07 13.66 -14.87
C TYR A 131 1.22 12.72 -14.48
N THR A 132 0.93 11.69 -13.68
CA THR A 132 1.93 10.66 -13.35
C THR A 132 2.40 9.91 -14.60
N ALA A 133 1.47 9.57 -15.50
CA ALA A 133 1.80 8.88 -16.74
C ALA A 133 2.58 9.78 -17.72
N GLU A 134 2.17 11.05 -17.86
CA GLU A 134 2.85 12.06 -18.67
C GLU A 134 4.32 12.17 -18.27
N ILE A 135 4.62 12.38 -16.99
CA ILE A 135 6.02 12.47 -16.50
C ILE A 135 6.79 11.18 -16.80
N MET A 136 6.21 10.02 -16.52
CA MET A 136 6.93 8.73 -16.68
C MET A 136 7.19 8.39 -18.14
N PHE A 137 6.25 8.66 -19.05
CA PHE A 137 6.41 8.35 -20.46
C PHE A 137 7.12 9.43 -21.27
N GLU A 138 6.83 10.71 -21.01
CA GLU A 138 7.37 11.82 -21.80
C GLU A 138 8.73 12.32 -21.28
N SER A 139 8.93 12.35 -19.95
CA SER A 139 10.21 12.78 -19.36
C SER A 139 11.20 11.63 -19.19
N PHE A 140 10.73 10.47 -18.71
CA PHE A 140 11.62 9.33 -18.39
C PHE A 140 11.61 8.21 -19.43
N ASN A 141 10.77 8.28 -20.48
CA ASN A 141 10.70 7.27 -21.56
C ASN A 141 10.51 5.82 -21.08
N VAL A 142 9.74 5.59 -20.00
CA VAL A 142 9.60 4.22 -19.47
C VAL A 142 8.85 3.31 -20.45
N PRO A 143 9.27 2.04 -20.63
CA PRO A 143 8.62 1.09 -21.53
C PRO A 143 7.22 0.67 -21.07
N GLY A 144 6.92 0.84 -19.78
CA GLY A 144 5.56 0.67 -19.27
C GLY A 144 5.43 1.04 -17.79
N LEU A 145 4.21 1.41 -17.44
CA LEU A 145 3.85 1.96 -16.14
C LEU A 145 2.61 1.24 -15.60
N TYR A 146 2.66 0.87 -14.32
CA TYR A 146 1.50 0.42 -13.57
C TYR A 146 1.32 1.29 -12.33
N ILE A 147 0.14 1.91 -12.20
CA ILE A 147 -0.23 2.71 -11.03
C ILE A 147 -1.14 1.85 -10.15
N ALA A 148 -0.64 1.49 -8.98
CA ALA A 148 -1.26 0.56 -8.06
C ALA A 148 -1.87 1.28 -6.84
N VAL A 149 -3.11 0.93 -6.51
CA VAL A 149 -3.75 1.42 -5.29
C VAL A 149 -3.10 0.80 -4.06
N GLN A 150 -2.63 1.62 -3.12
CA GLN A 150 -1.86 1.20 -1.94
C GLN A 150 -2.58 0.10 -1.12
N ALA A 151 -3.88 0.23 -0.91
CA ALA A 151 -4.67 -0.76 -0.16
C ALA A 151 -4.65 -2.16 -0.78
N VAL A 152 -4.69 -2.24 -2.12
CA VAL A 152 -4.67 -3.52 -2.83
C VAL A 152 -3.29 -4.18 -2.72
N LEU A 153 -2.22 -3.38 -2.70
CA LEU A 153 -0.87 -3.90 -2.47
C LEU A 153 -0.67 -4.37 -1.03
N ALA A 154 -1.18 -3.63 -0.04
CA ALA A 154 -1.15 -4.04 1.36
C ALA A 154 -1.89 -5.37 1.59
N LEU A 155 -2.98 -5.61 0.85
CA LEU A 155 -3.67 -6.90 0.81
C LEU A 155 -2.75 -8.00 0.30
N ALA A 156 -2.06 -7.78 -0.82
CA ALA A 156 -1.14 -8.76 -1.41
C ALA A 156 -0.02 -9.13 -0.43
N ALA A 157 0.52 -8.15 0.30
CA ALA A 157 1.55 -8.38 1.32
C ALA A 157 1.09 -9.28 2.48
N SER A 158 -0.22 -9.36 2.75
CA SER A 158 -0.76 -10.22 3.82
C SER A 158 -0.81 -11.70 3.44
N TRP A 159 -0.75 -12.06 2.14
CA TRP A 159 -0.94 -13.44 1.67
C TRP A 159 0.01 -14.46 2.29
N PRO A 160 1.33 -14.23 2.40
CA PRO A 160 2.25 -15.22 2.96
C PRO A 160 1.93 -15.58 4.41
N SER A 161 1.42 -14.62 5.19
CA SER A 161 1.05 -14.84 6.59
C SER A 161 -0.19 -15.71 6.77
N ARG A 162 -0.96 -15.95 5.71
CA ARG A 162 -2.23 -16.70 5.74
C ARG A 162 -2.07 -18.17 5.38
N GLN A 163 -1.01 -18.54 4.66
CA GLN A 163 -0.74 -19.93 4.25
C GLN A 163 -0.46 -20.89 5.43
N GLY A 164 -0.05 -20.36 6.59
CA GLY A 164 0.25 -21.16 7.78
C GLY A 164 -0.95 -21.77 8.53
N LYS A 165 -2.20 -21.46 8.14
CA LYS A 165 -3.42 -21.96 8.82
C LYS A 165 -4.23 -22.96 7.99
N GLY A 166 -3.55 -23.94 7.37
CA GLY A 166 -4.13 -25.26 7.03
C GLY A 166 -5.39 -25.31 6.17
N ARG A 167 -5.74 -24.25 5.41
CA ARG A 167 -6.82 -24.31 4.43
C ARG A 167 -6.21 -24.47 3.04
N PRO A 168 -6.41 -25.61 2.34
CA PRO A 168 -5.96 -25.76 0.96
C PRO A 168 -6.63 -24.71 0.07
N LEU A 169 -5.87 -24.15 -0.86
CA LEU A 169 -6.28 -23.10 -1.81
C LEU A 169 -7.20 -23.69 -2.89
N THR A 170 -8.40 -24.11 -2.51
CA THR A 170 -9.47 -24.48 -3.45
C THR A 170 -10.31 -23.23 -3.76
N GLY A 171 -10.72 -23.06 -5.02
CA GLY A 171 -11.16 -21.81 -5.67
C GLY A 171 -12.29 -20.96 -5.04
N LEU A 172 -12.89 -21.38 -3.92
CA LEU A 172 -13.79 -20.56 -3.10
C LEU A 172 -13.04 -19.57 -2.18
N VAL A 173 -11.77 -19.82 -1.88
CA VAL A 173 -10.94 -18.98 -0.98
C VAL A 173 -10.38 -17.75 -1.70
N THR A 174 -10.27 -17.75 -3.03
CA THR A 174 -9.85 -16.58 -3.83
C THR A 174 -10.77 -15.38 -3.64
N TYR A 175 -12.09 -15.62 -3.49
CA TYR A 175 -13.07 -14.56 -3.20
C TYR A 175 -12.95 -14.03 -1.77
N SER A 176 -12.65 -14.90 -0.79
CA SER A 176 -12.47 -14.50 0.61
C SER A 176 -11.16 -13.75 0.86
N ILE A 177 -10.14 -13.95 0.02
CA ILE A 177 -8.85 -13.24 0.11
C ILE A 177 -8.97 -11.80 -0.40
N LEU A 178 -9.91 -11.55 -1.31
CA LEU A 178 -10.16 -10.25 -1.92
C LEU A 178 -11.21 -9.41 -1.15
N LEU A 179 -11.71 -9.92 -0.03
CA LEU A 179 -12.71 -9.28 0.83
C LEU A 179 -12.10 -8.96 2.20
N LEU A 180 -11.63 -7.73 2.39
CA LEU A 180 -10.96 -7.32 3.62
C LEU A 180 -11.03 -5.82 3.87
N LEU A 181 -10.75 -5.41 5.10
CA LEU A 181 -10.55 -4.02 5.46
C LEU A 181 -9.06 -3.76 5.65
N VAL A 182 -8.49 -2.80 4.93
CA VAL A 182 -7.12 -2.32 5.17
C VAL A 182 -7.16 -1.14 6.13
N VAL A 183 -6.40 -1.23 7.22
CA VAL A 183 -6.10 -0.10 8.10
C VAL A 183 -4.67 0.32 7.80
N ASP A 184 -4.52 1.34 6.98
CA ASP A 184 -3.22 1.88 6.59
C ASP A 184 -2.90 3.12 7.43
N SER A 185 -1.86 3.06 8.26
CA SER A 185 -1.44 4.17 9.11
C SER A 185 0.01 4.53 8.84
N GLY A 186 0.20 5.61 8.09
CA GLY A 186 1.50 6.16 7.73
C GLY A 186 1.94 7.29 8.66
N ASP A 187 2.77 8.18 8.13
CA ASP A 187 3.22 9.40 8.83
C ASP A 187 2.17 10.51 8.79
N GLY A 188 1.45 10.66 7.67
CA GLY A 188 0.56 11.80 7.42
C GLY A 188 -0.91 11.57 7.78
N VAL A 189 -1.48 10.43 7.41
CA VAL A 189 -2.91 10.13 7.63
C VAL A 189 -3.09 8.63 7.90
N THR A 190 -4.17 8.28 8.59
CA THR A 190 -4.62 6.90 8.73
C THR A 190 -5.90 6.67 7.94
N HIS A 191 -5.97 5.60 7.16
CA HIS A 191 -7.09 5.28 6.28
C HIS A 191 -7.70 3.94 6.63
N CYS A 192 -9.03 3.87 6.66
CA CYS A 192 -9.79 2.63 6.75
C CYS A 192 -10.44 2.36 5.40
N ILE A 193 -9.94 1.35 4.69
CA ILE A 193 -10.23 1.13 3.27
C ILE A 193 -10.87 -0.26 3.10
N PRO A 194 -12.20 -0.33 2.91
CA PRO A 194 -12.87 -1.60 2.64
C PRO A 194 -12.62 -2.03 1.19
N VAL A 195 -12.17 -3.26 1.00
CA VAL A 195 -11.89 -3.89 -0.28
C VAL A 195 -12.80 -5.10 -0.44
N ALA A 196 -13.52 -5.16 -1.54
CA ALA A 196 -14.34 -6.30 -1.93
C ALA A 196 -13.97 -6.74 -3.36
N GLU A 197 -13.63 -8.02 -3.51
CA GLU A 197 -13.23 -8.61 -4.80
C GLU A 197 -12.06 -7.86 -5.47
N GLY A 198 -11.18 -7.26 -4.67
CA GLY A 198 -10.03 -6.48 -5.14
C GLY A 198 -10.39 -5.06 -5.60
N TYR A 199 -11.65 -4.67 -5.48
CA TYR A 199 -12.09 -3.28 -5.67
C TYR A 199 -12.23 -2.58 -4.33
N VAL A 200 -11.77 -1.35 -4.27
CA VAL A 200 -11.99 -0.48 -3.12
C VAL A 200 -13.43 0.02 -3.14
N ILE A 201 -14.16 -0.15 -2.03
CA ILE A 201 -15.49 0.43 -1.86
C ILE A 201 -15.32 1.90 -1.45
N GLY A 202 -15.09 2.76 -2.44
CA GLY A 202 -14.75 4.17 -2.26
C GLY A 202 -15.73 4.96 -1.38
N SER A 203 -17.04 4.68 -1.50
CA SER A 203 -18.10 5.37 -0.74
C SER A 203 -18.04 5.15 0.77
N CYS A 204 -17.35 4.09 1.22
CA CYS A 204 -17.25 3.70 2.62
C CYS A 204 -15.88 4.03 3.24
N ILE A 205 -14.94 4.59 2.48
CA ILE A 205 -13.63 4.97 3.01
C ILE A 205 -13.79 6.03 4.10
N LYS A 206 -13.05 5.87 5.19
CA LYS A 206 -12.92 6.89 6.22
C LYS A 206 -11.45 7.21 6.46
N HIS A 207 -11.18 8.51 6.60
CA HIS A 207 -9.88 9.05 6.96
C HIS A 207 -9.90 9.45 8.42
N ILE A 208 -8.81 9.14 9.11
CA ILE A 208 -8.56 9.51 10.49
C ILE A 208 -7.43 10.54 10.45
N PRO A 209 -7.65 11.77 10.94
CA PRO A 209 -6.66 12.85 10.93
C PRO A 209 -5.63 12.67 12.07
N ILE A 210 -5.22 11.42 12.31
CA ILE A 210 -4.23 11.02 13.31
C ILE A 210 -3.30 10.03 12.63
N ALA A 211 -2.01 10.31 12.67
CA ALA A 211 -0.98 9.49 12.07
C ALA A 211 0.34 9.55 12.87
N GLY A 212 1.40 9.00 12.29
CA GLY A 212 2.70 8.91 12.92
C GLY A 212 3.30 10.27 13.30
N ARG A 213 2.99 11.32 12.54
CA ARG A 213 3.44 12.69 12.79
C ARG A 213 2.76 13.30 14.01
N ASP A 214 1.45 13.15 14.15
CA ASP A 214 0.67 13.70 15.27
C ASP A 214 1.11 13.07 16.59
N ILE A 215 1.36 11.76 16.60
CA ILE A 215 1.92 11.05 17.76
C ILE A 215 3.30 11.58 18.12
N THR A 216 4.13 11.87 17.11
CA THR A 216 5.48 12.42 17.34
C THR A 216 5.39 13.81 17.97
N TYR A 217 4.52 14.68 17.46
CA TYR A 217 4.28 16.00 18.04
C TYR A 217 3.73 15.94 19.46
N PHE A 218 2.82 15.01 19.74
CA PHE A 218 2.28 14.81 21.09
C PHE A 218 3.38 14.39 22.08
N ILE A 219 4.21 13.41 21.71
CA ILE A 219 5.35 13.00 22.54
C ILE A 219 6.32 14.16 22.72
N GLN A 220 6.58 14.94 21.67
CA GLN A 220 7.45 16.11 21.72
C GLN A 220 6.96 17.15 22.74
N GLN A 221 5.66 17.42 22.80
CA GLN A 221 5.07 18.35 23.77
C GLN A 221 5.29 17.87 25.20
N ILE A 222 4.95 16.61 25.50
CA ILE A 222 5.16 16.02 26.83
C ILE A 222 6.63 16.12 27.26
N LEU A 223 7.56 15.86 26.34
CA LEU A 223 8.99 15.93 26.62
C LEU A 223 9.49 17.35 26.85
N ARG A 224 8.95 18.35 26.13
CA ARG A 224 9.34 19.76 26.33
C ARG A 224 8.97 20.28 27.71
N ASP A 225 7.82 19.86 28.23
CA ASP A 225 7.32 20.33 29.52
C ASP A 225 8.04 19.66 30.70
N ARG A 226 8.50 18.41 30.52
CA ARG A 226 9.15 17.62 31.57
C ARG A 226 10.69 17.70 31.55
N GLU A 227 11.30 17.70 30.38
CA GLU A 227 12.74 17.44 30.18
C GLU A 227 13.43 18.63 29.45
N PRO A 228 13.90 19.65 30.20
CA PRO A 228 14.55 20.82 29.60
C PRO A 228 15.96 20.53 29.04
N SER A 229 16.48 19.31 29.23
CA SER A 229 17.79 18.88 28.74
C SER A 229 17.86 18.70 27.23
N ILE A 230 16.70 18.61 26.56
CA ILE A 230 16.60 18.32 25.13
C ILE A 230 16.88 19.59 24.31
N PRO A 231 17.84 19.56 23.37
CA PRO A 231 18.07 20.66 22.44
C PRO A 231 16.82 20.93 21.58
N SER A 232 16.45 22.20 21.44
CA SER A 232 15.21 22.58 20.72
C SER A 232 15.24 22.20 19.23
N ASP A 233 16.41 22.20 18.62
CA ASP A 233 16.67 21.79 17.23
C ASP A 233 16.49 20.27 17.03
N GLN A 234 16.83 19.45 18.02
CA GLN A 234 16.75 17.99 17.97
C GLN A 234 15.46 17.41 18.58
N SER A 235 14.60 18.27 19.14
CA SER A 235 13.42 17.87 19.91
C SER A 235 12.48 16.92 19.13
N TYR A 236 12.31 17.14 17.82
CA TYR A 236 11.46 16.27 16.98
C TYR A 236 12.10 14.90 16.73
N GLU A 237 13.41 14.87 16.48
CA GLU A 237 14.16 13.63 16.23
C GLU A 237 14.17 12.73 17.48
N VAL A 238 14.39 13.33 18.66
CA VAL A 238 14.34 12.62 19.95
C VAL A 238 12.95 12.04 20.21
N ALA A 239 11.89 12.83 20.01
CA ALA A 239 10.51 12.36 20.18
C ALA A 239 10.18 11.20 19.23
N LYS A 240 10.63 11.29 17.98
CA LYS A 240 10.48 10.21 16.98
C LYS A 240 11.24 8.94 17.39
N ALA A 241 12.47 9.08 17.88
CA ALA A 241 13.27 7.94 18.34
C ALA A 241 12.62 7.25 19.55
N ILE A 242 12.07 8.02 20.49
CA ILE A 242 11.32 7.51 21.65
C ILE A 242 10.05 6.77 21.18
N LYS A 243 9.30 7.35 20.23
CA LYS A 243 8.13 6.73 19.61
C LYS A 243 8.45 5.35 19.05
N GLU A 244 9.50 5.24 18.25
CA GLU A 244 9.84 4.01 17.54
C GLU A 244 10.46 2.94 18.45
N ARG A 245 11.22 3.34 19.48
CA ARG A 245 11.97 2.40 20.34
C ARG A 245 11.24 1.99 21.61
N HIS A 246 10.42 2.87 22.18
CA HIS A 246 9.92 2.70 23.55
C HIS A 246 8.40 2.66 23.69
N CYS A 247 7.65 3.15 22.69
CA CYS A 247 6.20 3.22 22.78
C CYS A 247 5.50 1.89 22.48
N TYR A 248 4.33 1.70 23.09
CA TYR A 248 3.49 0.51 22.97
C TYR A 248 2.04 0.85 23.29
N VAL A 249 1.10 0.02 22.86
CA VAL A 249 -0.33 0.20 23.19
C VAL A 249 -0.64 -0.53 24.48
N CYS A 250 -1.29 0.17 25.42
CA CYS A 250 -1.70 -0.43 26.70
C CYS A 250 -3.15 -0.99 26.62
N PRO A 251 -3.46 -2.03 27.41
CA PRO A 251 -4.82 -2.56 27.48
C PRO A 251 -5.78 -1.66 28.25
N ASP A 252 -5.30 -0.96 29.28
CA ASP A 252 -6.05 -0.09 30.18
C ASP A 252 -5.12 0.99 30.72
N ILE A 253 -5.50 2.26 30.56
CA ILE A 253 -4.67 3.42 30.87
C ILE A 253 -4.43 3.55 32.38
N LEU A 254 -5.47 3.41 33.20
CA LEU A 254 -5.41 3.62 34.64
C LEU A 254 -4.52 2.57 35.32
N LYS A 255 -4.65 1.31 34.90
CA LYS A 255 -3.76 0.24 35.38
C LYS A 255 -2.30 0.47 35.00
N GLU A 256 -2.06 1.05 33.83
CA GLU A 256 -0.71 1.37 33.39
C GLU A 256 -0.10 2.51 34.22
N PHE A 257 -0.87 3.55 34.57
CA PHE A 257 -0.41 4.59 35.49
C PHE A 257 -0.02 4.03 36.87
N ILE A 258 -0.92 3.26 37.50
CA ILE A 258 -0.65 2.65 38.82
C ILE A 258 0.63 1.81 38.79
N LYS A 259 0.86 1.10 37.69
CA LYS A 259 2.03 0.25 37.50
C LYS A 259 3.34 1.06 37.40
N TYR A 260 3.31 2.22 36.77
CA TYR A 260 4.47 3.13 36.72
C TYR A 260 4.72 3.81 38.07
N ASP A 261 3.66 4.16 38.81
CA ASP A 261 3.78 4.77 40.14
C ASP A 261 4.26 3.77 41.20
N THR A 262 3.87 2.49 41.06
CA THR A 262 4.26 1.43 42.01
C THR A 262 5.70 0.95 41.81
N ASP A 263 6.15 0.82 40.56
CA ASP A 263 7.47 0.25 40.22
C ASP A 263 8.20 1.11 39.17
N SER A 264 8.42 2.37 39.51
CA SER A 264 8.98 3.37 38.57
C SER A 264 10.35 2.96 38.03
N ALA A 265 11.20 2.33 38.85
CA ALA A 265 12.55 1.91 38.46
C ALA A 265 12.55 0.88 37.31
N LYS A 266 11.51 0.05 37.22
CA LYS A 266 11.40 -0.97 36.16
C LYS A 266 10.82 -0.41 34.86
N TRP A 267 9.86 0.51 34.96
CA TRP A 267 9.06 0.99 33.84
C TRP A 267 9.59 2.27 33.21
N LEU A 268 10.22 3.15 33.98
CA LEU A 268 10.98 4.27 33.43
C LEU A 268 12.18 3.75 32.65
N LYS A 269 12.46 4.39 31.52
CA LYS A 269 13.61 4.10 30.67
C LYS A 269 14.38 5.39 30.46
N THR A 270 15.64 5.28 30.06
CA THR A 270 16.44 6.44 29.70
C THR A 270 16.74 6.39 28.22
N TYR A 271 16.67 7.55 27.58
CA TYR A 271 17.15 7.78 26.22
C TYR A 271 18.43 8.58 26.29
N HIS A 272 19.48 8.10 25.60
CA HIS A 272 20.77 8.77 25.51
C HIS A 272 20.89 9.38 24.12
N GLY A 273 21.08 10.69 24.06
CA GLY A 273 21.27 11.45 22.83
C GLY A 273 22.59 12.22 22.84
N ILE A 274 23.06 12.61 21.65
CA ILE A 274 24.23 13.46 21.50
C ILE A 274 23.78 14.76 20.84
N ASN A 275 24.13 15.88 21.45
CA ASN A 275 23.82 17.20 20.90
C ASN A 275 24.68 17.45 19.63
N ASN A 276 24.02 17.76 18.50
CA ASN A 276 24.69 17.92 17.21
C ASN A 276 25.69 19.08 17.20
N ILE A 277 25.44 20.12 18.00
CA ILE A 277 26.26 21.34 18.10
C ILE A 277 27.36 21.16 19.13
N THR A 278 27.00 20.83 20.38
CA THR A 278 27.96 20.79 21.50
C THR A 278 28.74 19.48 21.58
N LYS A 279 28.30 18.44 20.86
CA LYS A 279 28.82 17.07 20.91
C LYS A 279 28.81 16.44 22.31
N LYS A 280 28.08 17.04 23.27
CA LYS A 280 27.88 16.48 24.60
C LYS A 280 26.71 15.52 24.60
N GLU A 281 26.81 14.48 25.42
CA GLU A 281 25.71 13.57 25.69
C GLU A 281 24.67 14.25 26.58
N PHE A 282 23.40 13.99 26.29
CA PHE A 282 22.28 14.32 27.16
C PHE A 282 21.44 13.07 27.41
N VAL A 283 20.86 12.99 28.60
CA VAL A 283 20.01 11.88 29.02
C VAL A 283 18.61 12.43 29.26
N VAL A 284 17.62 11.68 28.77
CA VAL A 284 16.21 12.00 28.86
C VAL A 284 15.50 10.83 29.53
N ASP A 285 14.77 11.09 30.59
CA ASP A 285 13.91 10.08 31.18
C ASP A 285 12.68 9.88 30.29
N VAL A 286 12.32 8.62 30.06
CA VAL A 286 11.23 8.17 29.19
C VAL A 286 10.19 7.43 30.02
N GLY A 287 9.00 8.00 30.14
CA GLY A 287 7.97 7.61 31.10
C GLY A 287 6.61 7.31 30.47
N TYR A 288 5.62 8.12 30.81
CA TYR A 288 4.21 7.89 30.46
C TYR A 288 3.92 8.01 28.95
N GLU A 289 4.67 8.83 28.23
CA GLU A 289 4.59 9.01 26.77
C GLU A 289 4.73 7.68 25.99
N ARG A 290 5.33 6.66 26.62
CA ARG A 290 5.45 5.32 26.06
C ARG A 290 4.10 4.70 25.73
N PHE A 291 3.13 4.79 26.63
CA PHE A 291 1.78 4.27 26.37
C PHE A 291 0.80 5.36 25.95
N LEU A 292 1.02 6.62 26.37
CA LEU A 292 0.13 7.73 26.02
C LEU A 292 0.20 8.09 24.53
N GLY A 293 1.39 8.04 23.90
CA GLY A 293 1.55 8.40 22.49
C GLY A 293 0.66 7.58 21.55
N PRO A 294 0.75 6.24 21.58
CA PRO A 294 -0.10 5.39 20.74
C PRO A 294 -1.58 5.36 21.13
N GLU A 295 -1.93 5.78 22.35
CA GLU A 295 -3.32 5.73 22.85
C GLU A 295 -4.23 6.74 22.15
N ILE A 296 -3.67 7.77 21.51
CA ILE A 296 -4.41 8.77 20.72
C ILE A 296 -5.27 8.12 19.63
N PHE A 297 -4.87 6.96 19.10
CA PHE A 297 -5.70 6.20 18.14
C PHE A 297 -7.01 5.69 18.74
N PHE A 298 -6.99 5.30 20.03
CA PHE A 298 -8.12 4.67 20.70
C PHE A 298 -8.93 5.65 21.54
N HIS A 299 -8.32 6.75 21.95
CA HIS A 299 -8.98 7.82 22.68
C HIS A 299 -8.49 9.18 22.21
N PRO A 300 -8.91 9.65 21.02
CA PRO A 300 -8.53 10.97 20.54
C PRO A 300 -9.07 12.09 21.45
N GLU A 301 -10.19 11.87 22.14
CA GLU A 301 -10.73 12.77 23.18
C GLU A 301 -9.83 12.92 24.42
N SER A 302 -8.94 11.94 24.68
CA SER A 302 -8.18 11.96 25.93
C SER A 302 -7.23 13.15 26.03
N PHE A 303 -6.98 13.87 24.93
CA PHE A 303 -6.26 15.14 24.94
C PHE A 303 -6.88 16.18 25.90
N HIS A 304 -8.21 16.21 26.04
CA HIS A 304 -8.89 17.09 27.01
C HIS A 304 -9.03 16.49 28.42
N ILE A 305 -9.14 15.16 28.54
CA ILE A 305 -9.29 14.49 29.85
C ILE A 305 -7.94 14.37 30.58
N PHE A 306 -6.82 14.35 29.86
CA PHE A 306 -5.49 14.32 30.46
C PHE A 306 -5.16 15.58 31.26
N GLU A 307 -5.66 16.77 30.87
CA GLU A 307 -5.62 17.97 31.71
C GLU A 307 -6.32 17.76 33.06
N PHE A 308 -7.46 17.07 33.06
CA PHE A 308 -8.23 16.82 34.28
C PHE A 308 -7.56 15.78 35.19
N PHE A 309 -7.00 14.70 34.62
CA PHE A 309 -6.26 13.69 35.39
C PHE A 309 -4.89 14.19 35.88
N PHE A 310 -4.17 15.00 35.09
CA PHE A 310 -2.95 15.67 35.55
C PHE A 310 -3.24 16.59 36.74
N ASN A 311 -4.33 17.37 36.67
CA ASN A 311 -4.77 18.24 37.77
C ASN A 311 -5.20 17.47 39.03
N LEU A 312 -5.77 16.27 38.88
CA LEU A 312 -6.24 15.48 40.02
C LEU A 312 -5.12 14.68 40.71
N TYR A 313 -4.08 14.26 39.98
CA TYR A 313 -3.00 13.40 40.52
C TYR A 313 -1.68 14.13 40.82
N ARG A 314 -1.46 15.35 40.34
CA ARG A 314 -0.23 16.11 40.64
C ARG A 314 -0.53 17.60 40.83
N HIS A 315 -0.55 18.01 42.10
CA HIS A 315 -0.88 19.35 42.59
C HIS A 315 0.15 20.46 42.21
N VAL A 316 0.74 20.47 41.01
CA VAL A 316 1.87 21.39 40.67
C VAL A 316 1.81 22.09 39.30
N VAL A 317 0.84 21.87 38.41
CA VAL A 317 0.82 22.64 37.14
C VAL A 317 -0.54 23.31 36.93
N SER A 318 -0.82 24.35 37.71
CA SER A 318 -2.06 25.14 37.62
C SER A 318 -1.88 26.50 36.92
N SER A 319 -0.80 26.74 36.18
CA SER A 319 -0.63 28.06 35.58
C SER A 319 0.29 27.99 34.37
N LEU A 320 -0.30 27.82 33.19
CA LEU A 320 -0.07 28.63 31.99
C LEU A 320 -0.42 27.84 30.73
N TYR A 321 -1.44 28.36 30.03
CA TYR A 321 -1.87 28.11 28.65
C TYR A 321 -2.89 26.98 28.39
N PRO A 322 -3.97 27.28 27.64
CA PRO A 322 -4.86 26.25 27.11
C PRO A 322 -4.06 25.34 26.18
N PHE A 323 -4.01 24.05 26.50
CA PHE A 323 -3.44 23.01 25.66
C PHE A 323 -4.30 22.87 24.40
N GLN A 324 -3.94 23.60 23.33
CA GLN A 324 -4.69 23.66 22.08
C GLN A 324 -3.79 23.18 20.95
N PHE A 325 -3.86 21.90 20.59
CA PHE A 325 -3.26 21.38 19.37
C PHE A 325 -4.25 20.56 18.53
N ALA A 326 -4.13 20.84 17.23
CA ALA A 326 -4.55 20.11 16.02
C ALA A 326 -5.86 19.30 16.10
N ASN A 327 -6.94 19.94 15.62
CA ASN A 327 -8.30 19.45 15.40
C ASN A 327 -9.09 19.12 16.67
N SER A 328 -9.76 20.14 17.22
CA SER A 328 -10.85 20.03 18.21
C SER A 328 -12.04 19.16 17.75
N ASP A 329 -12.02 18.71 16.50
CA ASP A 329 -13.20 18.22 15.80
C ASP A 329 -13.24 16.68 15.72
N PHE A 330 -12.19 15.98 16.14
CA PHE A 330 -12.11 14.53 15.99
C PHE A 330 -12.02 13.79 17.32
N THR A 331 -13.10 13.09 17.65
CA THR A 331 -13.30 12.43 18.95
C THR A 331 -13.55 10.92 18.86
N THR A 332 -13.79 10.41 17.65
CA THR A 332 -14.13 9.01 17.43
C THR A 332 -12.88 8.09 17.44
N PRO A 333 -12.84 7.06 18.29
CA PRO A 333 -11.79 6.04 18.29
C PRO A 333 -11.64 5.29 16.96
N ILE A 334 -10.43 4.82 16.64
CA ILE A 334 -10.17 4.00 15.44
C ILE A 334 -11.05 2.74 15.37
N SER A 335 -11.35 2.11 16.50
CA SER A 335 -12.17 0.90 16.58
C SER A 335 -13.62 1.16 16.17
N GLU A 336 -14.19 2.31 16.57
CA GLU A 336 -15.54 2.74 16.20
C GLU A 336 -15.61 3.15 14.73
N ILE A 337 -14.55 3.78 14.21
CA ILE A 337 -14.48 4.17 12.79
C ILE A 337 -14.42 2.94 11.91
N ILE A 338 -13.62 1.94 12.26
CA ILE A 338 -13.57 0.66 11.55
C ILE A 338 -14.95 -0.01 11.56
N ASP A 339 -15.62 -0.05 12.72
CA ASP A 339 -16.97 -0.59 12.81
C ASP A 339 -17.95 0.19 11.90
N THR A 340 -17.89 1.51 11.93
CA THR A 340 -18.71 2.40 11.10
C THR A 340 -18.47 2.17 9.60
N VAL A 341 -17.22 2.04 9.17
CA VAL A 341 -16.84 1.72 7.78
C VAL A 341 -17.47 0.41 7.35
N ILE A 342 -17.34 -0.64 8.17
CA ILE A 342 -17.90 -1.95 7.86
C ILE A 342 -19.44 -1.90 7.84
N GLN A 343 -20.06 -1.16 8.77
CA GLN A 343 -21.52 -1.00 8.82
C GLN A 343 -22.08 -0.16 7.66
N GLN A 344 -21.28 0.72 7.04
CA GLN A 344 -21.67 1.45 5.82
C GLN A 344 -21.57 0.60 4.56
N CYS A 345 -20.76 -0.46 4.56
CA CYS A 345 -20.65 -1.38 3.44
C CYS A 345 -21.94 -2.20 3.22
N PRO A 346 -22.16 -2.77 2.02
CA PRO A 346 -23.27 -3.69 1.75
C PRO A 346 -23.31 -4.86 2.75
N ILE A 347 -24.51 -5.36 3.08
CA ILE A 347 -24.70 -6.35 4.16
C ILE A 347 -23.91 -7.64 3.91
N ASP A 348 -23.87 -8.09 2.66
CA ASP A 348 -23.27 -9.37 2.26
C ASP A 348 -21.75 -9.42 2.50
N VAL A 349 -21.07 -8.26 2.46
CA VAL A 349 -19.62 -8.17 2.63
C VAL A 349 -19.18 -8.01 4.09
N ARG A 350 -20.05 -7.53 4.99
CA ARG A 350 -19.65 -7.08 6.33
C ARG A 350 -18.95 -8.14 7.16
N ARG A 351 -19.48 -9.37 7.15
CA ARG A 351 -18.90 -10.48 7.93
C ARG A 351 -17.48 -10.79 7.46
N GLY A 352 -17.27 -10.85 6.15
CA GLY A 352 -15.94 -11.05 5.58
C GLY A 352 -14.97 -9.92 5.90
N LEU A 353 -15.45 -8.66 5.97
CA LEU A 353 -14.61 -7.53 6.38
C LEU A 353 -14.18 -7.61 7.86
N TYR A 354 -15.07 -8.03 8.77
CA TYR A 354 -14.70 -8.23 10.19
C TYR A 354 -13.70 -9.37 10.39
N GLU A 355 -13.85 -10.45 9.63
CA GLU A 355 -12.95 -11.61 9.66
C GLU A 355 -11.57 -11.30 9.04
N ASN A 356 -11.43 -10.17 8.34
CA ASN A 356 -10.24 -9.85 7.57
C ASN A 356 -9.86 -8.38 7.70
N ILE A 357 -9.39 -7.97 8.88
CA ILE A 357 -8.83 -6.62 9.08
C ILE A 357 -7.32 -6.70 8.96
N VAL A 358 -6.73 -6.13 7.92
CA VAL A 358 -5.28 -6.13 7.66
C VAL A 358 -4.67 -4.81 8.08
N LEU A 359 -3.57 -4.87 8.82
CA LEU A 359 -2.80 -3.68 9.20
C LEU A 359 -1.71 -3.40 8.18
N SER A 360 -1.54 -2.12 7.83
CA SER A 360 -0.48 -1.59 6.96
C SER A 360 0.12 -0.31 7.55
N GLY A 361 1.38 -0.04 7.22
CA GLY A 361 2.06 1.21 7.55
C GLY A 361 2.80 1.19 8.88
N GLY A 362 3.80 2.06 9.01
CA GLY A 362 4.70 2.10 10.17
C GLY A 362 4.01 2.41 11.50
N SER A 363 2.93 3.20 11.49
CA SER A 363 2.23 3.61 12.71
C SER A 363 1.29 2.54 13.27
N THR A 364 1.08 1.43 12.53
CA THR A 364 0.38 0.24 13.07
C THR A 364 1.33 -0.76 13.73
N MET A 365 2.65 -0.51 13.71
CA MET A 365 3.70 -1.40 14.24
C MET A 365 3.86 -1.35 15.76
N PHE A 366 3.10 -0.51 16.47
CA PHE A 366 3.18 -0.46 17.93
C PHE A 366 2.87 -1.83 18.53
N LYS A 367 3.64 -2.19 19.56
CA LYS A 367 3.41 -3.45 20.29
C LYS A 367 1.98 -3.45 20.85
N ASP A 368 1.32 -4.60 20.71
CA ASP A 368 -0.06 -4.86 21.16
C ASP A 368 -1.17 -4.04 20.47
N PHE A 369 -0.84 -3.25 19.43
CA PHE A 369 -1.81 -2.48 18.64
C PHE A 369 -2.92 -3.37 18.05
N ALA A 370 -2.54 -4.43 17.34
CA ALA A 370 -3.48 -5.38 16.74
C ALA A 370 -4.38 -6.06 17.78
N ARG A 371 -3.83 -6.37 18.97
CA ARG A 371 -4.57 -7.04 20.05
C ARG A 371 -5.60 -6.11 20.67
N LYS A 372 -5.23 -4.85 20.95
CA LYS A 372 -6.14 -3.80 21.43
C LYS A 372 -7.27 -3.58 20.43
N LEU A 373 -6.92 -3.39 19.15
CA LEU A 373 -7.87 -3.18 18.07
C LEU A 373 -8.88 -4.33 17.94
N HIS A 374 -8.40 -5.57 17.92
CA HIS A 374 -9.25 -6.76 17.87
C HIS A 374 -10.23 -6.82 19.06
N ARG A 375 -9.72 -6.62 20.28
CA ARG A 375 -10.54 -6.66 21.51
C ARG A 375 -11.64 -5.61 21.48
N ASP A 376 -11.29 -4.38 21.11
CA ASP A 376 -12.22 -3.25 21.19
C ASP A 376 -13.29 -3.36 20.08
N ILE A 377 -12.94 -3.74 18.86
CA ILE A 377 -13.92 -4.02 17.78
C ILE A 377 -14.83 -5.20 18.14
N LYS A 378 -14.27 -6.27 18.69
CA LYS A 378 -15.05 -7.44 19.14
C LYS A 378 -16.08 -7.02 20.19
N ARG A 379 -15.69 -6.21 21.18
CA ARG A 379 -16.59 -5.67 22.20
C ARG A 379 -17.71 -4.80 21.59
N ILE A 380 -17.39 -3.91 20.65
CA ILE A 380 -18.40 -3.08 19.96
C ILE A 380 -19.43 -3.97 19.25
N SER A 381 -18.95 -4.97 18.52
CA SER A 381 -19.80 -5.90 17.78
C SER A 381 -20.68 -6.75 18.70
N GLU A 382 -20.11 -7.34 19.75
CA GLU A 382 -20.85 -8.14 20.74
C GLU A 382 -21.92 -7.32 21.47
N ASN A 383 -21.58 -6.08 21.88
CA ASN A 383 -22.54 -5.18 22.52
C ASN A 383 -23.72 -4.86 21.59
N ARG A 384 -23.47 -4.60 20.31
CA ARG A 384 -24.53 -4.35 19.31
C ARG A 384 -25.42 -5.58 19.11
N LEU A 385 -24.84 -6.78 19.06
CA LEU A 385 -25.61 -8.03 18.93
C LEU A 385 -26.45 -8.31 20.18
N ALA A 386 -25.89 -8.10 21.37
CA ALA A 386 -26.59 -8.26 22.65
C ALA A 386 -27.79 -7.31 22.77
N THR A 387 -27.62 -6.04 22.38
CA THR A 387 -28.74 -5.06 22.32
C THR A 387 -29.82 -5.51 21.35
N SER A 388 -29.45 -6.06 20.19
CA SER A 388 -30.43 -6.55 19.20
C SER A 388 -31.22 -7.75 19.70
N GLU A 389 -30.58 -8.69 20.39
CA GLU A 389 -31.22 -9.85 21.01
C GLU A 389 -32.18 -9.42 22.14
N ALA A 390 -31.73 -8.49 23.00
CA ALA A 390 -32.53 -7.95 24.09
C ALA A 390 -33.78 -7.22 23.58
N LEU A 391 -33.65 -6.37 22.57
CA LEU A 391 -34.77 -5.64 21.94
C LEU A 391 -35.75 -6.58 21.23
N SER A 392 -35.29 -7.73 20.76
CA SER A 392 -36.13 -8.73 20.10
C SER A 392 -36.83 -9.69 21.08
N GLY A 393 -36.65 -9.51 22.40
CA GLY A 393 -37.18 -10.42 23.42
C GLY A 393 -36.69 -11.87 23.24
N GLY A 394 -35.50 -12.07 22.69
CA GLY A 394 -34.93 -13.39 22.39
C GLY A 394 -35.50 -14.11 21.17
N GLN A 395 -36.39 -13.48 20.39
CA GLN A 395 -36.93 -14.07 19.14
C GLN A 395 -35.88 -14.13 18.03
N LEU A 396 -34.96 -13.16 17.99
CA LEU A 396 -33.88 -13.08 17.02
C LEU A 396 -32.55 -13.36 17.72
N LYS A 397 -31.92 -14.50 17.38
CA LYS A 397 -30.58 -14.87 17.84
C LYS A 397 -29.56 -14.61 16.74
N PRO A 398 -28.91 -13.44 16.72
CA PRO A 398 -27.96 -13.12 15.67
C PRO A 398 -26.73 -14.03 15.81
N LYS A 399 -26.28 -14.62 14.70
CA LYS A 399 -25.04 -15.39 14.68
C LYS A 399 -23.87 -14.49 15.08
N PRO A 400 -23.00 -14.90 16.02
CA PRO A 400 -21.81 -14.15 16.40
C PRO A 400 -20.97 -13.73 15.19
N ILE A 401 -20.36 -12.56 15.26
CA ILE A 401 -19.46 -12.04 14.24
C ILE A 401 -18.04 -12.39 14.67
N GLU A 402 -17.33 -13.16 13.85
CA GLU A 402 -15.91 -13.43 14.06
C GLU A 402 -15.11 -12.19 13.61
N VAL A 403 -14.33 -11.63 14.53
CA VAL A 403 -13.45 -10.48 14.25
C VAL A 403 -12.02 -10.99 14.21
N GLN A 404 -11.23 -10.64 13.21
CA GLN A 404 -9.82 -11.00 13.16
C GLN A 404 -8.99 -9.84 12.60
N VAL A 405 -8.01 -9.40 13.39
CA VAL A 405 -7.01 -8.40 12.99
C VAL A 405 -5.71 -9.13 12.67
N ILE A 406 -5.17 -8.87 11.49
CA ILE A 406 -4.03 -9.56 10.91
C ILE A 406 -2.83 -8.61 10.93
N SER A 407 -1.86 -8.94 11.79
CA SER A 407 -0.53 -8.35 11.78
C SER A 407 0.44 -9.33 11.12
N HIS A 408 1.40 -8.81 10.36
CA HIS A 408 2.36 -9.61 9.60
C HIS A 408 3.74 -8.94 9.61
N LYS A 409 4.80 -9.70 9.33
CA LYS A 409 6.19 -9.20 9.44
C LYS A 409 6.50 -8.04 8.49
N MET A 410 5.88 -8.03 7.31
CA MET A 410 6.10 -7.02 6.25
C MET A 410 5.26 -5.76 6.42
N GLN A 411 4.54 -5.62 7.55
CA GLN A 411 3.56 -4.56 7.80
C GLN A 411 4.12 -3.14 7.66
N ARG A 412 5.40 -2.92 8.01
CA ARG A 412 6.07 -1.61 7.90
C ARG A 412 6.09 -1.04 6.48
N TYR A 413 6.24 -1.91 5.48
CA TYR A 413 6.35 -1.56 4.07
C TYR A 413 5.44 -2.47 3.22
N ALA A 414 4.28 -2.83 3.77
CA ALA A 414 3.34 -3.79 3.17
C ALA A 414 2.96 -3.41 1.74
N VAL A 415 2.69 -2.12 1.50
CA VAL A 415 2.41 -1.59 0.18
C VAL A 415 3.55 -1.91 -0.79
N TRP A 416 4.78 -1.54 -0.44
CA TRP A 416 5.95 -1.76 -1.30
C TRP A 416 6.22 -3.27 -1.52
N PHE A 417 6.13 -4.08 -0.46
CA PHE A 417 6.32 -5.53 -0.56
C PHE A 417 5.26 -6.20 -1.45
N GLY A 418 3.99 -5.78 -1.33
CA GLY A 418 2.91 -6.23 -2.21
C GLY A 418 3.18 -5.84 -3.66
N GLY A 419 3.68 -4.62 -3.90
CA GLY A 419 4.12 -4.17 -5.22
C GLY A 419 5.28 -5.01 -5.78
N SER A 420 6.32 -5.25 -4.98
CA SER A 420 7.47 -6.10 -5.34
C SER A 420 7.07 -7.54 -5.68
N MET A 421 6.11 -8.10 -4.95
CA MET A 421 5.59 -9.45 -5.22
C MET A 421 4.70 -9.48 -6.46
N LEU A 422 3.84 -8.49 -6.68
CA LEU A 422 2.98 -8.44 -7.86
C LEU A 422 3.78 -8.17 -9.14
N ALA A 423 4.77 -7.27 -9.07
CA ALA A 423 5.65 -6.97 -10.17
C ALA A 423 6.63 -8.11 -10.50
N SER A 424 6.86 -9.04 -9.57
CA SER A 424 7.72 -10.20 -9.81
C SER A 424 6.96 -11.44 -10.24
N THR A 425 5.66 -11.58 -10.04
CA THR A 425 5.04 -12.91 -10.19
C THR A 425 4.61 -13.29 -11.60
N ASN A 426 4.55 -12.37 -12.57
CA ASN A 426 4.04 -12.65 -13.92
C ASN A 426 5.05 -12.30 -15.00
N ILE A 427 5.05 -13.07 -16.09
CA ILE A 427 5.81 -12.78 -17.30
C ILE A 427 4.83 -12.30 -18.36
N ILE A 428 5.01 -11.06 -18.81
CA ILE A 428 4.32 -10.51 -19.97
C ILE A 428 5.39 -10.23 -21.01
N GLN A 429 5.35 -10.94 -22.13
CA GLN A 429 6.30 -10.76 -23.22
C GLN A 429 5.97 -9.53 -24.07
N ARG A 430 6.90 -9.13 -24.95
CA ARG A 430 6.73 -8.00 -25.88
C ARG A 430 5.51 -8.16 -26.81
N ASP A 431 5.03 -7.06 -27.35
CA ASP A 431 3.93 -7.03 -28.32
C ASP A 431 2.60 -7.59 -27.76
N VAL A 432 2.50 -7.79 -26.44
CA VAL A 432 1.25 -8.10 -25.77
C VAL A 432 0.45 -6.81 -25.60
N THR A 433 -0.79 -6.81 -26.09
CA THR A 433 -1.71 -5.69 -25.95
C THR A 433 -2.76 -6.03 -24.89
N ILE A 434 -2.79 -5.29 -23.78
CA ILE A 434 -3.77 -5.45 -22.70
C ILE A 434 -4.68 -4.22 -22.67
N ARG A 435 -5.94 -4.38 -23.05
CA ARG A 435 -6.95 -3.30 -23.08
C ARG A 435 -7.68 -3.14 -21.74
N GLY A 436 -6.92 -2.82 -20.70
CA GLY A 436 -7.45 -2.56 -19.34
C GLY A 436 -8.23 -1.24 -19.22
N ASP A 437 -8.14 -0.37 -20.23
CA ASP A 437 -8.86 0.91 -20.35
C ASP A 437 -10.39 0.73 -20.43
N LEU A 438 -10.85 -0.41 -20.96
CA LEU A 438 -12.26 -0.69 -21.19
C LEU A 438 -12.96 -1.31 -19.97
N ALA A 439 -12.27 -2.22 -19.28
CA ALA A 439 -12.68 -2.85 -18.02
C ALA A 439 -11.47 -3.54 -17.40
N ALA A 440 -11.51 -3.79 -16.09
CA ALA A 440 -10.41 -4.38 -15.36
C ALA A 440 -10.00 -5.76 -15.93
N ILE A 441 -8.70 -5.99 -16.06
CA ILE A 441 -8.10 -7.28 -16.38
C ILE A 441 -7.30 -7.71 -15.17
N ARG A 442 -7.62 -8.88 -14.62
CA ARG A 442 -6.96 -9.45 -13.44
C ARG A 442 -6.16 -10.67 -13.85
N SER A 443 -4.96 -10.78 -13.31
CA SER A 443 -4.10 -11.95 -13.44
C SER A 443 -3.68 -12.45 -12.07
N GLY A 444 -3.66 -13.77 -11.89
CA GLY A 444 -3.07 -14.43 -10.74
C GLY A 444 -1.54 -14.40 -10.81
N ARG A 445 -0.89 -15.31 -10.08
CA ARG A 445 0.57 -15.46 -9.99
C ARG A 445 1.11 -16.44 -11.02
N PHE A 446 2.38 -16.30 -11.40
CA PHE A 446 3.07 -17.18 -12.36
C PHE A 446 2.31 -17.34 -13.67
N CYS A 447 1.64 -16.27 -14.10
CA CYS A 447 1.03 -16.21 -15.41
C CYS A 447 2.08 -15.81 -16.44
N ILE A 448 2.12 -16.55 -17.54
CA ILE A 448 3.04 -16.32 -18.64
C ILE A 448 2.17 -15.96 -19.84
N ILE A 449 2.33 -14.74 -20.33
CA ILE A 449 1.60 -14.22 -21.48
C ILE A 449 2.63 -13.97 -22.58
N CYS A 450 2.60 -14.82 -23.59
CA CYS A 450 3.56 -14.80 -24.68
C CYS A 450 3.24 -13.73 -25.73
N SER A 451 4.24 -13.42 -26.54
CA SER A 451 4.24 -12.30 -27.47
C SER A 451 3.09 -12.32 -28.49
N GLY A 452 2.64 -11.11 -28.89
CA GLY A 452 1.56 -10.93 -29.85
C GLY A 452 0.17 -11.29 -29.32
N THR A 453 0.03 -11.51 -28.01
CA THR A 453 -1.26 -11.79 -27.38
C THR A 453 -2.08 -10.51 -27.21
N LEU A 454 -3.36 -10.54 -27.58
CA LEU A 454 -4.32 -9.48 -27.33
C LEU A 454 -5.30 -9.90 -26.22
N ILE A 455 -5.28 -9.19 -25.09
CA ILE A 455 -6.25 -9.39 -24.01
C ILE A 455 -7.16 -8.17 -23.97
N ARG A 456 -8.46 -8.41 -24.13
CA ARG A 456 -9.48 -7.36 -24.09
C ARG A 456 -10.73 -7.82 -23.34
N PRO A 457 -11.41 -6.91 -22.63
CA PRO A 457 -12.69 -7.19 -22.00
C PRO A 457 -13.74 -7.72 -22.98
N SER A 458 -14.59 -8.61 -22.48
CA SER A 458 -15.77 -9.02 -23.23
C SER A 458 -16.82 -7.92 -23.20
N SER A 459 -17.53 -7.71 -24.30
CA SER A 459 -18.63 -6.75 -24.40
C SER A 459 -19.92 -7.48 -24.70
N LYS A 460 -21.00 -7.13 -24.00
CA LYS A 460 -22.35 -7.64 -24.28
C LYS A 460 -23.30 -6.46 -24.46
N LYS A 461 -24.09 -6.51 -25.52
CA LYS A 461 -25.13 -5.51 -25.79
C LYS A 461 -26.38 -5.87 -24.99
N PHE A 462 -26.81 -4.97 -24.13
CA PHE A 462 -28.09 -5.02 -23.44
C PHE A 462 -29.03 -3.96 -24.01
N SER A 463 -30.32 -4.06 -23.69
CA SER A 463 -31.34 -3.10 -24.14
C SER A 463 -31.07 -1.65 -23.73
N LYS A 464 -30.24 -1.42 -22.70
CA LYS A 464 -29.86 -0.09 -22.19
C LYS A 464 -28.44 0.37 -22.58
N GLY A 465 -27.70 -0.38 -23.41
CA GLY A 465 -26.35 -0.02 -23.84
C GLY A 465 -25.38 -1.20 -23.91
N VAL A 466 -24.08 -0.91 -24.07
CA VAL A 466 -23.01 -1.92 -24.09
C VAL A 466 -22.38 -1.98 -22.71
N THR A 467 -22.34 -3.17 -22.10
CA THR A 467 -21.64 -3.40 -20.83
C THR A 467 -20.36 -4.18 -21.12
N LEU A 468 -19.25 -3.73 -20.53
CA LEU A 468 -17.94 -4.37 -20.61
C LEU A 468 -17.73 -5.19 -19.32
N PHE A 469 -17.30 -6.44 -19.47
CA PHE A 469 -17.06 -7.33 -18.35
C PHE A 469 -15.55 -7.51 -18.13
N PRO A 470 -15.09 -7.46 -16.87
CA PRO A 470 -13.70 -7.70 -16.54
C PRO A 470 -13.24 -9.11 -16.95
N VAL A 471 -11.96 -9.24 -17.30
CA VAL A 471 -11.33 -10.53 -17.58
C VAL A 471 -10.63 -11.00 -16.32
N HIS A 472 -10.87 -12.24 -15.90
CA HIS A 472 -10.20 -12.86 -14.77
C HIS A 472 -9.29 -13.99 -15.26
N ILE A 473 -8.01 -13.93 -14.94
CA ILE A 473 -7.01 -14.98 -15.19
C ILE A 473 -6.51 -15.48 -13.84
N GLY A 474 -6.56 -16.79 -13.60
CA GLY A 474 -6.16 -17.44 -12.36
C GLY A 474 -4.64 -17.53 -12.17
N ASP A 475 -4.20 -18.39 -11.25
CA ASP A 475 -2.77 -18.63 -10.99
C ASP A 475 -2.21 -19.68 -11.97
N HIS A 476 -0.90 -19.63 -12.28
CA HIS A 476 -0.19 -20.61 -13.10
C HIS A 476 -0.82 -20.82 -14.49
N VAL A 477 -1.19 -19.73 -15.15
CA VAL A 477 -1.78 -19.76 -16.50
C VAL A 477 -0.71 -19.50 -17.55
N MET A 478 -0.64 -20.35 -18.56
CA MET A 478 0.26 -20.20 -19.71
C MET A 478 -0.56 -19.82 -20.94
N ILE A 479 -0.33 -18.63 -21.49
CA ILE A 479 -0.94 -18.15 -22.73
C ILE A 479 0.16 -18.03 -23.77
N GLU A 480 0.13 -18.92 -24.76
CA GLU A 480 1.13 -18.94 -25.83
C GLU A 480 0.91 -17.81 -26.86
N GLU A 481 1.85 -17.72 -27.81
CA GLU A 481 1.97 -16.58 -28.74
C GLU A 481 0.73 -16.38 -29.62
N GLY A 482 0.44 -15.11 -29.93
CA GLY A 482 -0.59 -14.74 -30.90
C GLY A 482 -2.02 -15.08 -30.48
N CYS A 483 -2.29 -15.25 -29.18
CA CYS A 483 -3.64 -15.54 -28.69
C CYS A 483 -4.51 -14.30 -28.63
N VAL A 484 -5.83 -14.47 -28.77
CA VAL A 484 -6.82 -13.40 -28.56
C VAL A 484 -7.75 -13.81 -27.42
N ILE A 485 -7.68 -13.09 -26.30
CA ILE A 485 -8.43 -13.40 -25.08
C ILE A 485 -9.54 -12.38 -24.87
N SER A 486 -10.78 -12.86 -24.88
CA SER A 486 -11.97 -12.11 -24.48
C SER A 486 -12.84 -12.88 -23.49
N ALA A 487 -12.25 -13.81 -22.74
CA ALA A 487 -12.93 -14.63 -21.75
C ALA A 487 -13.53 -13.79 -20.62
N ALA A 488 -14.59 -14.29 -19.97
CA ALA A 488 -15.00 -13.77 -18.66
C ALA A 488 -14.05 -14.26 -17.55
N GLN A 489 -13.71 -15.55 -17.60
CA GLN A 489 -12.91 -16.19 -16.57
C GLN A 489 -12.05 -17.33 -17.15
N ILE A 490 -10.77 -17.27 -16.87
CA ILE A 490 -9.78 -18.32 -17.06
C ILE A 490 -9.32 -18.68 -15.65
N CYS A 491 -9.63 -19.87 -15.17
CA CYS A 491 -9.24 -20.30 -13.83
C CYS A 491 -7.75 -20.69 -13.78
N SER A 492 -7.29 -21.16 -12.62
CA SER A 492 -5.89 -21.52 -12.41
C SER A 492 -5.46 -22.77 -13.18
N PHE A 493 -4.16 -22.89 -13.44
CA PHE A 493 -3.52 -24.05 -14.09
C PHE A 493 -4.00 -24.30 -15.54
N VAL A 494 -4.44 -23.25 -16.22
CA VAL A 494 -4.92 -23.34 -17.61
C VAL A 494 -3.77 -23.14 -18.59
N HIS A 495 -3.68 -23.98 -19.62
CA HIS A 495 -2.75 -23.80 -20.74
C HIS A 495 -3.53 -23.47 -22.01
N ILE A 496 -3.24 -22.31 -22.60
CA ILE A 496 -3.81 -21.86 -23.88
C ILE A 496 -2.72 -21.92 -24.94
N GLY A 497 -2.88 -22.84 -25.88
CA GLY A 497 -1.95 -23.05 -26.99
C GLY A 497 -1.96 -21.93 -28.01
N ALA A 498 -0.86 -21.79 -28.75
CA ALA A 498 -0.60 -20.65 -29.63
C ALA A 498 -1.72 -20.40 -30.65
N ARG A 499 -1.93 -19.13 -31.00
CA ARG A 499 -2.90 -18.67 -32.01
C ARG A 499 -4.35 -19.09 -31.70
N SER A 500 -4.66 -19.33 -30.43
CA SER A 500 -6.02 -19.65 -30.00
C SER A 500 -6.82 -18.38 -29.76
N VAL A 501 -8.12 -18.45 -30.04
CA VAL A 501 -9.06 -17.34 -29.83
C VAL A 501 -10.06 -17.77 -28.77
N ILE A 502 -10.08 -17.06 -27.64
CA ILE A 502 -11.04 -17.26 -26.57
C ILE A 502 -12.15 -16.22 -26.68
N GLY A 503 -13.33 -16.69 -27.07
CA GLY A 503 -14.51 -15.86 -27.33
C GLY A 503 -15.02 -15.11 -26.09
N GLY A 504 -15.84 -14.09 -26.39
CA GLY A 504 -16.48 -13.22 -25.40
C GLY A 504 -17.19 -14.00 -24.30
N SER A 505 -16.91 -13.69 -23.03
CA SER A 505 -17.61 -14.26 -21.88
C SER A 505 -17.46 -15.78 -21.71
N ALA A 506 -16.50 -16.41 -22.40
CA ALA A 506 -16.18 -17.82 -22.19
C ALA A 506 -15.58 -18.05 -20.78
N VAL A 507 -15.81 -19.23 -20.22
CA VAL A 507 -15.31 -19.66 -18.92
C VAL A 507 -14.52 -20.96 -19.07
N LEU A 508 -13.21 -20.88 -18.81
CA LEU A 508 -12.32 -22.03 -18.71
C LEU A 508 -12.11 -22.35 -17.23
N LYS A 509 -12.51 -23.54 -16.79
CA LYS A 509 -12.30 -24.02 -15.41
C LYS A 509 -10.87 -24.52 -15.18
N GLU A 510 -10.57 -24.92 -13.95
CA GLU A 510 -9.21 -25.29 -13.53
C GLU A 510 -8.63 -26.43 -14.38
N CYS A 511 -7.31 -26.42 -14.61
CA CYS A 511 -6.60 -27.47 -15.34
C CYS A 511 -7.10 -27.73 -16.79
N CYS A 512 -7.75 -26.75 -17.42
CA CYS A 512 -8.12 -26.88 -18.84
C CYS A 512 -6.90 -26.70 -19.75
N ARG A 513 -6.86 -27.44 -20.85
CA ARG A 513 -5.86 -27.28 -21.91
C ARG A 513 -6.52 -26.98 -23.24
N VAL A 514 -6.31 -25.78 -23.77
CA VAL A 514 -6.75 -25.39 -25.12
C VAL A 514 -5.61 -25.67 -26.09
N LEU A 515 -5.85 -26.56 -27.06
CA LEU A 515 -4.84 -26.88 -28.07
C LEU A 515 -4.61 -25.72 -29.05
N PRO A 516 -3.41 -25.59 -29.62
CA PRO A 516 -3.08 -24.51 -30.56
C PRO A 516 -4.07 -24.38 -31.72
N GLY A 517 -4.35 -23.13 -32.13
CA GLY A 517 -5.26 -22.81 -33.24
C GLY A 517 -6.74 -23.02 -32.95
N SER A 518 -7.13 -23.22 -31.69
CA SER A 518 -8.52 -23.47 -31.32
C SER A 518 -9.30 -22.17 -31.17
N VAL A 519 -10.58 -22.19 -31.57
CA VAL A 519 -11.49 -21.05 -31.47
C VAL A 519 -12.62 -21.40 -30.50
N VAL A 520 -12.49 -20.95 -29.27
CA VAL A 520 -13.49 -21.11 -28.22
C VAL A 520 -14.63 -20.12 -28.47
N ALA A 521 -15.85 -20.64 -28.63
CA ALA A 521 -17.03 -19.82 -28.87
C ALA A 521 -17.37 -18.92 -27.68
N ALA A 522 -18.04 -17.80 -27.95
CA ALA A 522 -18.54 -16.92 -26.89
C ALA A 522 -19.56 -17.64 -25.98
N ASP A 523 -19.66 -17.20 -24.72
CA ASP A 523 -20.55 -17.75 -23.68
C ASP A 523 -20.38 -19.27 -23.40
N SER A 524 -19.29 -19.89 -23.89
CA SER A 524 -19.01 -21.31 -23.66
C SER A 524 -18.38 -21.56 -22.29
N VAL A 525 -18.74 -22.68 -21.65
CA VAL A 525 -18.19 -23.09 -20.35
C VAL A 525 -17.58 -24.47 -20.48
N PHE A 526 -16.29 -24.58 -20.14
CA PHE A 526 -15.58 -25.85 -20.13
C PHE A 526 -15.29 -26.30 -18.70
N PRO A 527 -15.62 -27.55 -18.33
CA PRO A 527 -15.42 -28.07 -16.98
C PRO A 527 -13.93 -28.33 -16.67
N PRO A 528 -13.54 -28.49 -15.39
CA PRO A 528 -12.15 -28.72 -15.01
C PRO A 528 -11.53 -29.93 -15.72
N TYR A 529 -10.21 -29.91 -15.91
CA TYR A 529 -9.42 -30.96 -16.57
C TYR A 529 -9.81 -31.24 -18.04
N SER A 530 -10.50 -30.32 -18.73
CA SER A 530 -10.88 -30.56 -20.13
C SER A 530 -9.74 -30.26 -21.11
N THR A 531 -9.50 -31.17 -22.06
CA THR A 531 -8.69 -30.88 -23.25
C THR A 531 -9.62 -30.40 -24.38
N ILE A 532 -9.37 -29.19 -24.89
CA ILE A 532 -10.25 -28.44 -25.77
C ILE A 532 -9.55 -28.21 -27.10
N ALA A 533 -10.21 -28.52 -28.23
CA ALA A 533 -9.64 -28.30 -29.55
C ALA A 533 -10.67 -28.01 -30.65
N GLY A 534 -10.24 -27.30 -31.70
CA GLY A 534 -10.99 -27.13 -32.95
C GLY A 534 -11.57 -25.73 -33.17
N ASN A 535 -12.27 -25.56 -34.30
CA ASN A 535 -12.95 -24.33 -34.68
C ASN A 535 -14.34 -24.67 -35.28
N PRO A 536 -15.43 -24.58 -34.48
CA PRO A 536 -15.48 -24.18 -33.07
C PRO A 536 -14.91 -25.25 -32.14
N ALA A 537 -14.28 -24.81 -31.05
CA ALA A 537 -13.61 -25.71 -30.12
C ALA A 537 -14.60 -26.59 -29.34
N ARG A 538 -14.25 -27.87 -29.17
CA ARG A 538 -15.00 -28.87 -28.39
C ARG A 538 -14.06 -29.63 -27.46
N ILE A 539 -14.63 -30.28 -26.45
CA ILE A 539 -13.88 -31.20 -25.58
C ILE A 539 -13.51 -32.43 -26.42
N ILE A 540 -12.22 -32.72 -26.48
CA ILE A 540 -11.65 -33.87 -27.20
C ILE A 540 -11.02 -34.90 -26.27
N GLY A 541 -10.83 -34.55 -24.99
CA GLY A 541 -10.19 -35.40 -24.00
C GLY A 541 -10.21 -34.77 -22.61
N GLN A 542 -9.52 -35.44 -21.68
CA GLN A 542 -9.38 -35.01 -20.31
C GLN A 542 -7.90 -35.04 -19.91
N GLU A 543 -7.44 -34.00 -19.25
CA GLU A 543 -6.12 -33.88 -18.65
C GLU A 543 -6.02 -34.71 -17.35
N PRO A 544 -4.82 -35.19 -16.98
CA PRO A 544 -4.63 -35.96 -15.76
C PRO A 544 -4.81 -35.10 -14.49
N GLU A 545 -5.05 -35.76 -13.34
CA GLU A 545 -5.21 -35.07 -12.06
C GLU A 545 -3.92 -34.36 -11.59
N CYS A 546 -2.74 -34.83 -12.02
CA CYS A 546 -1.45 -34.20 -11.74
C CYS A 546 -1.17 -32.92 -12.55
N THR A 547 -2.11 -32.47 -13.40
CA THR A 547 -1.94 -31.26 -14.23
C THR A 547 -1.69 -30.01 -13.38
N GLU A 548 -2.24 -29.94 -12.16
CA GLU A 548 -1.97 -28.84 -11.24
C GLU A 548 -0.47 -28.73 -10.89
N ASP A 549 0.13 -29.86 -10.50
CA ASP A 549 1.55 -29.94 -10.16
C ASP A 549 2.43 -29.68 -11.40
N LEU A 550 2.07 -30.27 -12.54
CA LEU A 550 2.78 -30.10 -13.81
C LEU A 550 2.78 -28.64 -14.27
N MET A 551 1.63 -27.95 -14.19
CA MET A 551 1.53 -26.53 -14.55
C MET A 551 2.27 -25.64 -13.57
N THR A 552 2.23 -25.97 -12.28
CA THR A 552 2.97 -25.24 -11.25
C THR A 552 4.48 -25.34 -11.50
N GLU A 553 4.98 -26.54 -11.76
CA GLU A 553 6.40 -26.78 -12.07
C GLU A 553 6.79 -26.12 -13.39
N ALA A 554 5.99 -26.29 -14.46
CA ALA A 554 6.29 -25.72 -15.77
C ALA A 554 6.33 -24.19 -15.75
N THR A 555 5.35 -23.54 -15.11
CA THR A 555 5.30 -22.06 -15.05
C THR A 555 6.39 -21.49 -14.16
N LYS A 556 6.72 -22.14 -13.04
CA LYS A 556 7.85 -21.73 -12.17
C LYS A 556 9.19 -21.95 -12.85
N GLN A 557 9.42 -23.11 -13.44
CA GLN A 557 10.65 -23.39 -14.18
C GLN A 557 10.80 -22.45 -15.38
N TYR A 558 9.72 -22.17 -16.10
CA TYR A 558 9.75 -21.19 -17.18
C TYR A 558 10.09 -19.81 -16.63
N TYR A 559 9.50 -19.42 -15.50
CA TYR A 559 9.78 -18.16 -14.83
C TYR A 559 11.24 -18.04 -14.40
N ASP A 560 11.76 -19.04 -13.70
CA ASP A 560 13.13 -19.07 -13.17
C ASP A 560 14.19 -19.08 -14.29
N ASN A 561 13.87 -19.68 -15.43
CA ASN A 561 14.76 -19.78 -16.59
C ASN A 561 14.43 -18.80 -17.72
N PHE A 562 13.48 -17.87 -17.51
CA PHE A 562 13.05 -16.96 -18.56
C PHE A 562 14.19 -16.00 -18.90
N LEU A 563 14.78 -16.20 -20.08
CA LEU A 563 15.76 -15.29 -20.67
C LEU A 563 15.07 -14.53 -21.83
N PRO A 564 14.61 -13.30 -21.61
CA PRO A 564 14.08 -12.49 -22.70
C PRO A 564 15.24 -12.12 -23.63
N TYR A 565 15.21 -12.60 -24.88
CA TYR A 565 16.38 -12.56 -25.77
C TYR A 565 16.21 -11.64 -27.00
N ASN A 566 17.29 -10.88 -27.28
CA ASN A 566 17.70 -10.15 -28.51
C ASN A 566 16.75 -9.14 -29.17
N LEU A 567 16.93 -7.85 -28.85
CA LEU A 567 16.59 -6.76 -29.78
C LEU A 567 17.59 -6.73 -30.95
N PRO A 568 17.15 -6.69 -32.23
CA PRO A 568 18.01 -6.22 -33.30
C PRO A 568 18.30 -4.73 -33.08
N LYS A 569 19.57 -4.31 -33.15
CA LYS A 569 19.94 -2.89 -33.17
C LYS A 569 19.18 -2.20 -34.30
N PRO A 570 18.66 -0.96 -34.13
CA PRO A 570 18.26 -0.16 -35.26
C PRO A 570 19.49 0.09 -36.13
N SER A 571 19.48 -0.41 -37.36
CA SER A 571 20.44 -0.01 -38.38
C SER A 571 20.15 1.45 -38.71
N PHE A 572 20.96 2.36 -38.18
CA PHE A 572 21.02 3.73 -38.68
C PHE A 572 21.47 3.67 -40.15
N ALA A 573 20.60 4.14 -41.03
CA ALA A 573 20.98 4.66 -42.35
C ALA A 573 21.05 6.18 -42.25
#